data_AF-A0A378APA3-F1
#
_entry.id   AF-A0A378APA3-F1
#
_cell.length_a   1.000
_cell.length_b   1.000
_cell.length_c   1.000
_cell.angle_alpha   90.00
_cell.angle_beta   90.00
_cell.angle_gamma   90.00
#
_symmetry.space_group_name_H-M   'P 1'
#
loop_
_entity.id
_entity.type
_entity.pdbx_description
1 polymer ?
#
loop_
_entity_poly.entity_id
_entity_poly.type
_entity_poly.pdbx_seq_one_letter_code
_entity_poly.pdbx_strand_id
1 'polypeptide(L)'
;MDNVFTLGISSLWDEVCHMPVGGVWWLNVDRYADAVSLFNQTLAAQAKNSHVAALVMGNKPKDIISLDHIHGPDNIALFTLPNRPQALEEIHRDLVCSLEPGNYLFILLCAENAWQNINNEKLCAWVEKTSRWAQYHRCAFLAINSAQEIDRQLTPLLREYRSLSGLASIRYQGDRHIFDIAWWGSDKGISAQQQLMVQHDDAGWRLAQDAETSVQPRSDEKAILSHVRVLEGAPPLSEYWTLFDTNDEVFNAGAHRASGDDPLLHYPKYAN
;
A
#
# COMPACT_ATOMS: atom_id res chain seq x y z
N MET A 1 -4.62 12.06 17.52
CA MET A 1 -4.60 10.84 16.69
C MET A 1 -4.53 11.31 15.27
N ASP A 2 -3.61 10.74 14.50
CA ASP A 2 -3.45 11.09 13.10
C ASP A 2 -4.52 10.35 12.30
N ASN A 3 -5.15 11.01 11.32
CA ASN A 3 -6.18 10.38 10.50
C ASN A 3 -5.58 9.23 9.69
N VAL A 4 -6.32 8.12 9.60
CA VAL A 4 -5.96 6.95 8.81
C VAL A 4 -7.10 6.69 7.83
N PHE A 5 -6.76 6.59 6.55
CA PHE A 5 -7.69 6.24 5.47
C PHE A 5 -7.55 4.76 5.11
N THR A 6 -8.46 4.22 4.32
CA THR A 6 -8.40 2.82 3.88
C THR A 6 -8.48 2.69 2.35
N LEU A 7 -7.81 1.69 1.77
CA LEU A 7 -7.95 1.35 0.35
C LEU A 7 -9.39 0.88 0.03
N GLY A 8 -10.09 0.30 1.02
CA GLY A 8 -11.50 -0.06 0.93
C GLY A 8 -11.80 -1.43 0.32
N ILE A 9 -10.81 -2.26 0.01
CA ILE A 9 -11.05 -3.66 -0.39
C ILE A 9 -11.55 -4.43 0.84
N SER A 10 -12.73 -5.03 0.72
CA SER A 10 -13.40 -5.70 1.83
C SER A 10 -12.61 -6.91 2.32
N SER A 11 -12.62 -7.13 3.64
CA SER A 11 -11.94 -8.26 4.30
C SER A 11 -10.41 -8.26 4.17
N LEU A 12 -9.79 -7.18 3.69
CA LEU A 12 -8.36 -6.97 3.87
C LEU A 12 -8.06 -6.60 5.32
N TRP A 13 -6.88 -6.99 5.78
CA TRP A 13 -6.34 -6.56 7.06
C TRP A 13 -5.88 -5.11 7.01
N ASP A 14 -5.92 -4.44 8.16
CA ASP A 14 -5.51 -3.05 8.34
C ASP A 14 -4.07 -2.81 7.83
N GLU A 15 -3.16 -3.77 8.05
CA GLU A 15 -1.75 -3.71 7.68
C GLU A 15 -1.49 -3.57 6.17
N VAL A 16 -2.47 -3.90 5.32
CA VAL A 16 -2.36 -3.90 3.85
C VAL A 16 -3.37 -2.98 3.17
N CYS A 17 -4.17 -2.24 3.94
CA CYS A 17 -5.15 -1.31 3.40
C CYS A 17 -5.11 0.08 4.03
N HIS A 18 -4.57 0.24 5.24
CA HIS A 18 -4.52 1.53 5.91
C HIS A 18 -3.50 2.47 5.28
N MET A 19 -3.90 3.74 5.19
CA MET A 19 -3.17 4.83 4.59
C MET A 19 -3.15 6.02 5.55
N PRO A 20 -2.21 6.06 6.52
CA PRO A 20 -2.07 7.19 7.44
C PRO A 20 -1.76 8.52 6.72
N VAL A 21 -2.12 9.65 7.32
CA VAL A 21 -1.70 10.95 6.80
C VAL A 21 -0.17 11.08 6.75
N GLY A 22 0.35 11.81 5.75
CA GLY A 22 1.77 11.99 5.53
C GLY A 22 2.40 10.97 4.58
N GLY A 23 1.61 10.02 4.06
CA GLY A 23 2.09 9.00 3.13
C GLY A 23 1.61 9.15 1.69
N VAL A 24 2.30 8.44 0.81
CA VAL A 24 1.97 8.34 -0.61
C VAL A 24 1.92 6.87 -1.02
N TRP A 25 0.78 6.45 -1.57
CA TRP A 25 0.54 5.12 -2.08
C TRP A 25 0.42 5.14 -3.59
N TRP A 26 1.02 4.15 -4.23
CA TRP A 26 0.94 3.95 -5.66
C TRP A 26 0.36 2.59 -5.97
N LEU A 27 -0.66 2.57 -6.82
CA LEU A 27 -1.31 1.35 -7.27
C LEU A 27 -1.31 1.28 -8.80
N ASN A 28 -0.73 0.20 -9.33
CA ASN A 28 -0.88 -0.13 -10.74
C ASN A 28 -2.03 -1.11 -10.95
N VAL A 29 -2.81 -0.94 -12.01
CA VAL A 29 -3.95 -1.80 -12.32
C VAL A 29 -3.93 -2.14 -13.81
N ASP A 30 -4.08 -3.42 -14.17
CA ASP A 30 -3.93 -3.85 -15.57
C ASP A 30 -5.01 -3.22 -16.48
N ARG A 31 -6.24 -3.12 -15.96
CA ARG A 31 -7.41 -2.66 -16.70
C ARG A 31 -7.90 -1.33 -16.15
N TYR A 32 -8.16 -0.36 -17.04
CA TYR A 32 -8.72 0.93 -16.63
C TYR A 32 -10.10 0.80 -15.95
N ALA A 33 -10.95 -0.13 -16.41
CA ALA A 33 -12.24 -0.41 -15.77
C ALA A 33 -12.08 -0.84 -14.30
N ASP A 34 -11.08 -1.66 -14.01
CA ASP A 34 -10.79 -2.13 -12.65
C ASP A 34 -10.25 -0.97 -11.79
N ALA A 35 -9.43 -0.10 -12.37
CA ALA A 35 -8.95 1.13 -11.71
C ALA A 35 -10.10 2.08 -11.35
N VAL A 36 -11.06 2.27 -12.25
CA VAL A 36 -12.28 3.07 -12.01
C VAL A 36 -13.14 2.45 -10.91
N SER A 37 -13.32 1.13 -10.92
CA SER A 37 -14.07 0.43 -9.88
C SER A 37 -13.40 0.60 -8.52
N LEU A 38 -12.10 0.35 -8.44
CA LEU A 38 -11.36 0.49 -7.20
C LEU A 38 -11.38 1.93 -6.69
N PHE A 39 -11.21 2.92 -7.57
CA PHE A 39 -11.32 4.33 -7.22
C PHE A 39 -12.66 4.65 -6.54
N ASN A 40 -13.77 4.17 -7.11
CA ASN A 40 -15.10 4.35 -6.53
C ASN A 40 -15.24 3.65 -5.18
N GLN A 41 -14.69 2.45 -5.05
CA GLN A 41 -14.73 1.71 -3.79
C GLN A 41 -13.88 2.37 -2.70
N THR A 42 -12.68 2.85 -3.03
CA THR A 42 -11.88 3.62 -2.09
C THR A 42 -12.64 4.84 -1.61
N LEU A 43 -13.34 5.56 -2.49
CA LEU A 43 -14.20 6.68 -2.09
C LEU A 43 -15.34 6.24 -1.15
N ALA A 44 -16.05 5.17 -1.49
CA ALA A 44 -17.19 4.66 -0.72
C ALA A 44 -16.79 4.14 0.68
N ALA A 45 -15.56 3.65 0.82
CA ALA A 45 -15.06 3.09 2.07
C ALA A 45 -14.69 4.14 3.12
N GLN A 46 -14.59 5.42 2.75
CA GLN A 46 -14.22 6.46 3.71
C GLN A 46 -15.40 6.86 4.61
N ALA A 47 -15.07 7.28 5.84
CA ALA A 47 -16.06 7.75 6.80
C ALA A 47 -16.78 9.03 6.32
N LYS A 48 -18.03 9.24 6.76
CA LYS A 48 -18.86 10.39 6.37
C LYS A 48 -18.21 11.76 6.61
N ASN A 49 -17.49 11.89 7.73
CA ASN A 49 -16.81 13.11 8.13
C ASN A 49 -15.37 13.23 7.57
N SER A 50 -14.94 12.30 6.72
CA SER A 50 -13.60 12.34 6.14
C SER A 50 -13.49 13.39 5.04
N HIS A 51 -12.31 14.00 4.92
CA HIS A 51 -12.01 14.97 3.88
C HIS A 51 -11.37 14.26 2.69
N VAL A 52 -12.08 14.17 1.57
CA VAL A 52 -11.62 13.43 0.40
C VAL A 52 -11.68 14.31 -0.85
N ALA A 53 -10.61 14.25 -1.63
CA ALA A 53 -10.51 14.88 -2.94
C ALA A 53 -10.34 13.80 -4.01
N ALA A 54 -11.24 13.83 -5.00
CA ALA A 54 -11.25 12.94 -6.14
C ALA A 54 -10.69 13.67 -7.37
N LEU A 55 -9.54 13.21 -7.85
CA LEU A 55 -8.81 13.79 -8.97
C LEU A 55 -8.87 12.80 -10.13
N VAL A 56 -9.43 13.24 -11.25
CA VAL A 56 -9.54 12.41 -12.46
C VAL A 56 -8.82 13.09 -13.60
N MET A 57 -7.92 12.34 -14.25
CA MET A 57 -7.22 12.81 -15.44
C MET A 57 -7.95 12.42 -16.72
N GLY A 58 -8.10 13.38 -17.64
CA GLY A 58 -8.69 13.19 -18.96
C GLY A 58 -10.22 13.19 -19.01
N ASN A 59 -10.88 12.81 -17.91
CA ASN A 59 -12.34 12.77 -17.78
C ASN A 59 -12.82 13.65 -16.63
N LYS A 60 -14.10 14.02 -16.64
CA LYS A 60 -14.71 14.73 -15.51
C LYS A 60 -15.00 13.74 -14.39
N PRO A 61 -14.67 14.05 -13.13
CA PRO A 61 -14.96 13.16 -12.00
C PRO A 61 -16.43 12.75 -11.90
N LYS A 62 -17.37 13.64 -12.26
CA LYS A 62 -18.81 13.34 -12.23
C LYS A 62 -19.25 12.23 -13.18
N ASP A 63 -18.47 11.96 -14.23
CA ASP A 63 -18.78 10.92 -15.21
C ASP A 63 -18.18 9.57 -14.80
N ILE A 64 -17.26 9.56 -13.82
CA ILE A 64 -16.54 8.39 -13.33
C ILE A 64 -17.03 7.95 -11.94
N ILE A 65 -17.37 8.93 -11.09
CA ILE A 65 -17.79 8.68 -9.71
C ILE A 65 -19.23 8.19 -9.70
N SER A 66 -19.41 6.98 -9.17
CA SER A 66 -20.71 6.34 -8.95
C SER A 66 -20.76 5.84 -7.51
N LEU A 67 -21.19 6.72 -6.61
CA LEU A 67 -21.38 6.40 -5.19
C LEU A 67 -22.87 6.32 -4.88
N ASP A 68 -23.25 5.38 -4.02
CA ASP A 68 -24.58 5.38 -3.44
C ASP A 68 -24.69 6.47 -2.34
N HIS A 69 -25.91 6.82 -1.93
CA HIS A 69 -26.13 7.82 -0.89
C HIS A 69 -25.89 7.30 0.54
N ILE A 70 -25.47 6.04 0.66
CA ILE A 70 -25.42 5.31 1.93
C ILE A 70 -23.97 5.24 2.43
N HIS A 71 -23.02 5.11 1.51
CA HIS A 71 -21.59 4.91 1.77
C HIS A 71 -20.76 6.10 1.26
N GLY A 72 -19.59 6.29 1.87
CA GLY A 72 -18.64 7.34 1.53
C GLY A 72 -18.79 8.65 2.32
N PRO A 73 -17.92 9.63 2.03
CA PRO A 73 -17.89 10.93 2.69
C PRO A 73 -19.09 11.81 2.28
N ASP A 74 -19.53 12.67 3.21
CA ASP A 74 -20.64 13.61 2.97
C ASP A 74 -20.31 14.64 1.88
N ASN A 75 -19.02 15.00 1.74
CA ASN A 75 -18.53 15.95 0.76
C ASN A 75 -17.26 15.43 0.08
N ILE A 76 -17.22 15.52 -1.25
CA ILE A 76 -16.03 15.16 -2.06
C ILE A 76 -15.62 16.36 -2.89
N ALA A 77 -14.38 16.80 -2.75
CA ALA A 77 -13.80 17.82 -3.61
C ALA A 77 -13.43 17.19 -4.97
N LEU A 78 -13.95 17.73 -6.07
CA LEU A 78 -13.76 17.15 -7.41
C LEU A 78 -12.76 17.98 -8.23
N PHE A 79 -11.71 17.32 -8.74
CA PHE A 79 -10.71 17.95 -9.59
C PHE A 79 -10.58 17.22 -10.92
N THR A 80 -10.54 17.99 -12.00
CA THR A 80 -10.29 17.46 -13.36
C THR A 80 -8.89 17.86 -13.79
N LEU A 81 -8.06 16.89 -14.12
CA LEU A 81 -6.74 17.12 -14.70
C LEU A 81 -6.81 16.93 -16.22
N PRO A 82 -6.22 17.82 -17.03
CA PRO A 82 -6.08 17.55 -18.45
C PRO A 82 -5.17 16.34 -18.68
N ASN A 83 -5.44 15.56 -19.72
CA ASN A 83 -4.62 14.39 -20.10
C ASN A 83 -3.30 14.84 -20.76
N ARG A 84 -2.42 15.45 -19.96
CA ARG A 84 -1.09 15.90 -20.37
C ARG A 84 -0.10 15.76 -19.21
N PRO A 85 1.16 15.37 -19.45
CA PRO A 85 2.15 15.21 -18.38
C PRO A 85 2.34 16.45 -17.50
N GLN A 86 2.24 17.65 -18.08
CA GLN A 86 2.39 18.90 -17.34
C GLN A 86 1.29 19.13 -16.28
N ALA A 87 0.15 18.45 -16.39
CA ALA A 87 -0.90 18.50 -15.37
C ALA A 87 -0.42 17.89 -14.04
N LEU A 88 0.43 16.87 -14.12
CA LEU A 88 0.99 16.19 -12.95
C LEU A 88 2.05 17.05 -12.26
N GLU A 89 2.81 17.83 -13.03
CA GLU A 89 3.86 18.71 -12.49
C GLU A 89 3.29 19.84 -11.61
N GLU A 90 2.07 20.30 -11.92
CA GLU A 90 1.41 21.46 -11.28
C GLU A 90 0.35 21.10 -10.23
N ILE A 91 0.04 19.80 -10.09
CA ILE A 91 -1.05 19.30 -9.24
C ILE A 91 -0.97 19.83 -7.81
N HIS A 92 0.21 19.83 -7.18
CA HIS A 92 0.38 20.27 -5.80
C HIS A 92 0.04 21.75 -5.61
N ARG A 93 0.40 22.60 -6.57
CA ARG A 93 0.11 24.04 -6.53
C ARG A 93 -1.39 24.27 -6.69
N ASP A 94 -1.99 23.62 -7.67
CA ASP A 94 -3.41 23.80 -8.00
C ASP A 94 -4.32 23.34 -6.85
N LEU A 95 -3.92 22.28 -6.14
CA LEU A 95 -4.64 21.78 -4.95
C LEU A 95 -4.59 22.76 -3.79
N VAL A 96 -3.41 23.30 -3.44
CA VAL A 96 -3.25 24.27 -2.33
C VAL A 96 -3.98 25.58 -2.62
N CYS A 97 -4.09 25.98 -3.89
CA CYS A 97 -4.89 27.14 -4.28
C CYS A 97 -6.40 26.93 -4.14
N SER A 98 -6.86 25.67 -4.08
CA SER A 98 -8.27 25.33 -4.12
C SER A 98 -8.85 24.95 -2.75
N LEU A 99 -8.06 24.32 -1.89
CA LEU A 99 -8.47 23.92 -0.54
C LEU A 99 -7.27 23.80 0.41
N GLU A 100 -7.55 23.70 1.71
CA GLU A 100 -6.55 23.38 2.72
C GLU A 100 -6.28 21.86 2.77
N PRO A 101 -5.09 21.37 2.38
CA PRO A 101 -4.84 19.94 2.21
C PRO A 101 -4.73 19.14 3.52
N GLY A 102 -4.72 19.78 4.68
CA GLY A 102 -4.57 19.12 5.97
C GLY A 102 -5.60 18.02 6.20
N ASN A 103 -5.14 16.81 6.54
CA ASN A 103 -5.98 15.64 6.79
C ASN A 103 -6.92 15.27 5.63
N TYR A 104 -6.58 15.63 4.38
CA TYR A 104 -7.27 15.13 3.19
C TYR A 104 -6.68 13.79 2.73
N LEU A 105 -7.54 12.97 2.14
CA LEU A 105 -7.14 11.93 1.21
C LEU A 105 -7.31 12.45 -0.22
N PHE A 106 -6.22 12.53 -0.96
CA PHE A 106 -6.23 12.82 -2.39
C PHE A 106 -6.14 11.50 -3.16
N ILE A 107 -7.15 11.19 -3.97
CA ILE A 107 -7.16 10.00 -4.81
C ILE A 107 -7.05 10.46 -6.26
N LEU A 108 -5.94 10.12 -6.92
CA LEU A 108 -5.70 10.42 -8.33
C LEU A 108 -5.95 9.18 -9.18
N LEU A 109 -6.99 9.22 -10.00
CA LEU A 109 -7.18 8.28 -11.10
C LEU A 109 -6.50 8.83 -12.36
N CYS A 110 -5.40 8.19 -12.76
CA CYS A 110 -4.67 8.55 -13.96
C CYS A 110 -5.45 8.12 -15.22
N ALA A 111 -5.27 8.86 -16.31
CA ALA A 111 -5.76 8.42 -17.62
C ALA A 111 -5.01 7.16 -18.05
N GLU A 112 -5.64 6.36 -18.91
CA GLU A 112 -5.01 5.15 -19.43
C GLU A 112 -3.67 5.50 -20.07
N ASN A 113 -2.61 4.81 -19.64
CA ASN A 113 -1.25 5.02 -20.14
C ASN A 113 -0.67 6.42 -19.93
N ALA A 114 -1.21 7.23 -18.99
CA ALA A 114 -0.76 8.60 -18.72
C ALA A 114 0.76 8.72 -18.48
N TRP A 115 1.34 7.67 -17.89
CA TRP A 115 2.76 7.62 -17.54
C TRP A 115 3.64 6.86 -18.54
N GLN A 116 3.08 6.32 -19.64
CA GLN A 116 3.88 5.57 -20.63
C GLN A 116 4.93 6.45 -21.33
N ASN A 117 4.60 7.73 -21.54
CA ASN A 117 5.46 8.70 -22.24
C ASN A 117 6.29 9.58 -21.29
N ILE A 118 6.22 9.33 -19.98
CA ILE A 118 6.97 10.08 -18.97
C ILE A 118 8.27 9.34 -18.68
N ASN A 119 9.40 10.05 -18.73
CA ASN A 119 10.70 9.47 -18.37
C ASN A 119 10.69 9.03 -16.89
N ASN A 120 11.35 7.92 -16.58
CA ASN A 120 11.50 7.38 -15.22
C ASN A 120 12.03 8.43 -14.23
N GLU A 121 12.99 9.26 -14.63
CA GLU A 121 13.51 10.35 -13.78
C GLU A 121 12.43 11.35 -13.36
N LYS A 122 11.53 11.70 -14.28
CA LYS A 122 10.41 12.61 -13.98
C LYS A 122 9.38 11.96 -13.07
N LEU A 123 9.14 10.66 -13.25
CA LEU A 123 8.25 9.89 -12.36
C LEU A 123 8.82 9.85 -10.94
N CYS A 124 10.10 9.49 -10.77
CA CYS A 124 10.78 9.50 -9.47
C CYS A 124 10.72 10.90 -8.83
N ALA A 125 11.07 11.95 -9.57
CA ALA A 125 11.02 13.33 -9.08
C ALA A 125 9.59 13.74 -8.67
N TRP A 126 8.57 13.30 -9.41
CA TRP A 126 7.17 13.55 -9.05
C TRP A 126 6.77 12.83 -7.76
N VAL A 127 7.18 11.57 -7.59
CA VAL A 127 6.93 10.78 -6.39
C VAL A 127 7.60 11.43 -5.17
N GLU A 128 8.88 11.81 -5.28
CA GLU A 128 9.60 12.52 -4.21
C GLU A 128 8.91 13.84 -3.84
N LYS A 129 8.53 14.64 -4.86
CA LYS A 129 7.82 15.91 -4.65
C LYS A 129 6.48 15.71 -3.94
N THR A 130 5.72 14.69 -4.35
CA THR A 130 4.42 14.34 -3.76
C THR A 130 4.59 13.85 -2.33
N SER A 131 5.62 13.05 -2.05
CA SER A 131 5.94 12.57 -0.71
C SER A 131 6.23 13.71 0.25
N ARG A 132 7.12 14.64 -0.13
CA ARG A 132 7.41 15.83 0.69
C ARG A 132 6.18 16.70 0.90
N TRP A 133 5.37 16.87 -0.14
CA TRP A 133 4.12 17.64 -0.06
C TRP A 133 3.11 17.00 0.90
N ALA A 134 2.92 15.68 0.82
CA ALA A 134 2.02 14.92 1.67
C ALA A 134 2.45 14.97 3.15
N GLN A 135 3.75 14.84 3.41
CA GLN A 135 4.33 14.98 4.75
C GLN A 135 4.15 16.40 5.31
N TYR A 136 4.46 17.43 4.50
CA TYR A 136 4.37 18.82 4.92
C TYR A 136 2.94 19.24 5.27
N HIS A 137 1.98 18.85 4.45
CA HIS A 137 0.57 19.17 4.66
C HIS A 137 -0.17 18.16 5.53
N ARG A 138 0.48 17.06 5.93
CA ARG A 138 -0.15 15.96 6.68
C ARG A 138 -1.42 15.45 6.00
N CYS A 139 -1.28 15.06 4.74
CA CYS A 139 -2.36 14.46 3.95
C CYS A 139 -1.93 13.11 3.39
N ALA A 140 -2.89 12.29 2.99
CA ALA A 140 -2.62 11.03 2.30
C ALA A 140 -2.82 11.21 0.79
N PHE A 141 -1.95 10.62 -0.01
CA PHE A 141 -2.08 10.65 -1.48
C PHE A 141 -2.07 9.23 -2.04
N LEU A 142 -3.10 8.86 -2.81
CA LEU A 142 -3.19 7.59 -3.51
C LEU A 142 -3.22 7.86 -5.02
N ALA A 143 -2.21 7.36 -5.74
CA ALA A 143 -2.19 7.36 -7.20
C ALA A 143 -2.63 5.99 -7.73
N ILE A 144 -3.73 5.95 -8.48
CA ILE A 144 -4.20 4.76 -9.19
C ILE A 144 -3.88 4.96 -10.66
N ASN A 145 -3.04 4.09 -11.18
CA ASN A 145 -2.55 4.12 -12.54
C ASN A 145 -2.96 2.86 -13.29
N SER A 146 -3.49 3.02 -14.50
CA SER A 146 -3.76 1.90 -15.38
C SER A 146 -2.79 1.88 -16.56
N ALA A 147 -2.09 0.77 -16.75
CA ALA A 147 -1.17 0.59 -17.85
C ALA A 147 -1.16 -0.87 -18.31
N GLN A 148 -1.06 -1.08 -19.63
CA GLN A 148 -0.95 -2.43 -20.22
C GLN A 148 0.39 -3.13 -19.90
N GLU A 149 1.44 -2.36 -19.59
CA GLU A 149 2.77 -2.86 -19.20
C GLU A 149 3.17 -2.34 -17.82
N ILE A 150 2.50 -2.85 -16.77
CA ILE A 150 2.76 -2.46 -15.39
C ILE A 150 4.25 -2.62 -15.01
N ASP A 151 4.92 -3.68 -15.47
CA ASP A 151 6.29 -4.03 -15.05
C ASP A 151 7.32 -2.96 -15.44
N ARG A 152 7.10 -2.28 -16.57
CA ARG A 152 7.96 -1.18 -17.04
C ARG A 152 7.90 0.03 -16.09
N GLN A 153 6.76 0.26 -15.45
CA GLN A 153 6.55 1.35 -14.49
C GLN A 153 6.84 0.93 -13.05
N LEU A 154 6.67 -0.35 -12.70
CA LEU A 154 7.06 -0.87 -11.39
C LEU A 154 8.56 -0.76 -11.15
N THR A 155 9.39 -1.14 -12.14
CA THR A 155 10.85 -1.19 -11.98
C THR A 155 11.49 0.09 -11.43
N PRO A 156 11.19 1.31 -11.94
CA PRO A 156 11.69 2.53 -11.33
C PRO A 156 11.08 2.81 -9.96
N LEU A 157 9.77 2.55 -9.76
CA LEU A 157 9.09 2.79 -8.49
C LEU A 157 9.59 1.89 -7.35
N LEU A 158 10.03 0.67 -7.66
CA LEU A 158 10.68 -0.23 -6.68
C LEU A 158 11.93 0.39 -6.04
N ARG A 159 12.60 1.32 -6.73
CA ARG A 159 13.77 2.04 -6.21
C ARG A 159 13.39 3.21 -5.30
N GLU A 160 12.14 3.65 -5.34
CA GLU A 160 11.60 4.79 -4.58
C GLU A 160 11.00 4.39 -3.22
N TYR A 161 11.49 3.30 -2.61
CA TYR A 161 11.03 2.83 -1.30
C TYR A 161 11.07 3.92 -0.21
N ARG A 162 12.00 4.87 -0.30
CA ARG A 162 12.11 5.97 0.66
C ARG A 162 11.05 7.06 0.49
N SER A 163 10.43 7.14 -0.69
CA SER A 163 9.51 8.21 -1.08
C SER A 163 8.05 7.72 -1.06
N LEU A 164 7.81 6.45 -1.39
CA LEU A 164 6.49 5.82 -1.34
C LEU A 164 6.25 5.10 -0.02
N SER A 165 5.13 5.39 0.60
CA SER A 165 4.62 4.65 1.76
C SER A 165 4.05 3.30 1.37
N GLY A 166 3.57 3.12 0.13
CA GLY A 166 3.17 1.82 -0.37
C GLY A 166 3.19 1.73 -1.89
N LEU A 167 3.49 0.53 -2.37
CA LEU A 167 3.46 0.15 -3.77
C LEU A 167 2.79 -1.21 -3.91
N ALA A 168 1.73 -1.26 -4.69
CA ALA A 168 1.04 -2.50 -5.02
C ALA A 168 0.54 -2.50 -6.47
N SER A 169 0.10 -3.67 -6.93
CA SER A 169 -0.51 -3.84 -8.25
C SER A 169 -1.75 -4.73 -8.15
N ILE A 170 -2.78 -4.44 -8.95
CA ILE A 170 -3.89 -5.35 -9.22
C ILE A 170 -3.71 -5.90 -10.63
N ARG A 171 -3.41 -7.21 -10.70
CA ARG A 171 -3.19 -7.93 -11.95
C ARG A 171 -4.36 -8.84 -12.25
N TYR A 172 -4.75 -8.96 -13.52
CA TYR A 172 -5.81 -9.87 -13.95
C TYR A 172 -5.20 -11.06 -14.69
N GLN A 173 -5.14 -12.22 -14.03
CA GLN A 173 -4.50 -13.44 -14.53
C GLN A 173 -5.44 -14.63 -14.42
N GLY A 174 -5.68 -15.34 -15.53
CA GLY A 174 -6.43 -16.59 -15.52
C GLY A 174 -7.83 -16.48 -14.91
N ASP A 175 -8.53 -15.38 -15.22
CA ASP A 175 -9.87 -15.04 -14.69
C ASP A 175 -9.92 -14.73 -13.18
N ARG A 176 -8.79 -14.34 -12.60
CA ARG A 176 -8.68 -13.94 -11.20
C ARG A 176 -7.94 -12.62 -11.09
N HIS A 177 -8.31 -11.83 -10.09
CA HIS A 177 -7.56 -10.63 -9.71
C HIS A 177 -6.57 -10.96 -8.59
N ILE A 178 -5.32 -10.56 -8.79
CA ILE A 178 -4.24 -10.71 -7.82
C ILE A 178 -3.83 -9.33 -7.35
N PHE A 179 -3.98 -9.08 -6.06
CA PHE A 179 -3.43 -7.91 -5.37
C PHE A 179 -2.01 -8.24 -4.92
N ASP A 180 -1.04 -7.76 -5.71
CA ASP A 180 0.39 -7.99 -5.60
C ASP A 180 1.04 -6.80 -4.87
N ILE A 181 1.32 -6.98 -3.59
CA ILE A 181 1.84 -5.95 -2.68
C ILE A 181 3.36 -6.06 -2.65
N ALA A 182 4.05 -5.07 -3.20
CA ALA A 182 5.49 -4.96 -3.06
C ALA A 182 5.83 -4.52 -1.62
N TRP A 183 5.23 -3.41 -1.17
CA TRP A 183 5.17 -3.01 0.23
C TRP A 183 3.98 -2.11 0.51
N TRP A 184 3.55 -2.06 1.76
CA TRP A 184 2.48 -1.22 2.25
C TRP A 184 2.76 -0.79 3.67
N GLY A 185 3.08 0.50 3.84
CA GLY A 185 3.25 1.13 5.14
C GLY A 185 1.90 1.59 5.68
N SER A 186 1.52 1.06 6.84
CA SER A 186 0.30 1.38 7.56
C SER A 186 0.63 1.99 8.93
N ASP A 187 -0.41 2.34 9.71
CA ASP A 187 -0.24 2.69 11.12
C ASP A 187 0.17 1.49 12.01
N LYS A 188 0.14 0.26 11.46
CA LYS A 188 0.50 -0.99 12.13
C LYS A 188 1.92 -1.48 11.83
N GLY A 189 2.61 -0.84 10.87
CA GLY A 189 3.91 -1.27 10.38
C GLY A 189 3.93 -1.44 8.87
N ILE A 190 4.97 -2.11 8.36
CA ILE A 190 5.17 -2.32 6.92
C ILE A 190 4.89 -3.78 6.57
N SER A 191 3.91 -4.00 5.71
CA SER A 191 3.67 -5.29 5.05
C SER A 191 4.41 -5.32 3.72
N ALA A 192 5.08 -6.40 3.37
CA ALA A 192 5.81 -6.50 2.10
C ALA A 192 5.73 -7.90 1.49
N GLN A 193 5.88 -7.96 0.16
CA GLN A 193 5.95 -9.20 -0.63
C GLN A 193 4.77 -10.14 -0.39
N GLN A 194 3.55 -9.61 -0.48
CA GLN A 194 2.32 -10.39 -0.32
C GLN A 194 1.54 -10.44 -1.61
N GLN A 195 0.99 -11.61 -1.94
CA GLN A 195 0.09 -11.79 -3.06
C GLN A 195 -1.23 -12.31 -2.54
N LEU A 196 -2.26 -11.48 -2.67
CA LEU A 196 -3.59 -11.77 -2.17
C LEU A 196 -4.54 -11.92 -3.35
N MET A 197 -5.33 -12.98 -3.34
CA MET A 197 -6.38 -13.15 -4.33
C MET A 197 -7.56 -12.28 -3.96
N VAL A 198 -7.96 -11.40 -4.88
CA VAL A 198 -9.13 -10.54 -4.69
C VAL A 198 -10.19 -10.90 -5.73
N GLN A 199 -11.45 -10.74 -5.34
CA GLN A 199 -12.61 -10.89 -6.21
C GLN A 199 -13.23 -9.52 -6.42
N HIS A 200 -13.71 -9.29 -7.63
CA HIS A 200 -14.49 -8.12 -7.97
C HIS A 200 -15.85 -8.58 -8.51
N ASP A 201 -16.92 -8.31 -7.76
CA ASP A 201 -18.30 -8.59 -8.14
C ASP A 201 -19.20 -7.36 -7.92
N ASP A 202 -20.52 -7.52 -8.03
CA ASP A 202 -21.49 -6.42 -7.85
C ASP A 202 -21.45 -5.78 -6.45
N ALA A 203 -20.89 -6.47 -5.45
CA ALA A 203 -20.67 -5.95 -4.10
C ALA A 203 -19.30 -5.25 -3.94
N GLY A 204 -18.48 -5.24 -5.00
CA GLY A 204 -17.17 -4.62 -5.06
C GLY A 204 -16.00 -5.59 -4.89
N TRP A 205 -14.82 -5.00 -4.67
CA TRP A 205 -13.56 -5.66 -4.37
C TRP A 205 -13.58 -6.26 -2.97
N ARG A 206 -13.22 -7.55 -2.86
CA ARG A 206 -13.03 -8.25 -1.59
C ARG A 206 -11.88 -9.24 -1.66
N LEU A 207 -11.29 -9.57 -0.52
CA LEU A 207 -10.38 -10.72 -0.42
C LEU A 207 -11.15 -12.02 -0.74
N ALA A 208 -10.56 -12.90 -1.55
CA ALA A 208 -11.13 -14.21 -1.84
C ALA A 208 -11.05 -15.10 -0.57
N GLN A 209 -12.15 -15.75 -0.18
CA GLN A 209 -12.23 -16.55 1.05
C GLN A 209 -11.29 -17.78 1.08
N ASP A 210 -10.81 -18.24 -0.08
CA ASP A 210 -9.83 -19.34 -0.19
C ASP A 210 -8.39 -18.90 0.13
N ALA A 211 -8.18 -17.62 0.45
CA ALA A 211 -6.91 -17.11 0.92
C ALA A 211 -6.72 -17.50 2.40
N GLU A 212 -6.34 -18.75 2.67
CA GLU A 212 -5.62 -19.11 3.89
C GLU A 212 -4.27 -18.39 3.86
N THR A 213 -4.26 -17.08 4.08
CA THR A 213 -3.03 -16.31 4.21
C THR A 213 -3.02 -15.76 5.62
N SER A 214 -2.38 -16.50 6.51
CA SER A 214 -1.83 -15.89 7.70
C SER A 214 -0.95 -14.73 7.23
N VAL A 215 -1.35 -13.49 7.50
CA VAL A 215 -0.38 -12.40 7.59
C VAL A 215 0.61 -12.88 8.64
N GLN A 216 1.77 -13.41 8.23
CA GLN A 216 2.84 -13.62 9.18
C GLN A 216 3.18 -12.21 9.68
N PRO A 217 2.91 -11.89 10.95
CA PRO A 217 3.43 -10.67 11.51
C PRO A 217 4.93 -10.92 11.61
N ARG A 218 5.70 -10.47 10.61
CA ARG A 218 7.16 -10.42 10.73
C ARG A 218 7.50 -9.29 11.69
N SER A 219 7.16 -9.50 12.96
CA SER A 219 7.65 -8.72 14.09
C SER A 219 8.97 -9.33 14.55
N ASP A 220 9.97 -9.34 13.68
CA ASP A 220 11.36 -9.56 14.08
C ASP A 220 11.96 -8.31 14.75
N GLU A 221 11.23 -7.18 14.75
CA GLU A 221 11.65 -5.88 15.31
C GLU A 221 12.15 -5.93 16.76
N LYS A 222 11.80 -6.97 17.54
CA LYS A 222 12.26 -7.14 18.92
C LYS A 222 13.21 -8.31 19.12
N ALA A 223 13.41 -9.17 18.12
CA ALA A 223 14.10 -10.43 18.29
C ALA A 223 15.62 -10.26 18.34
N ILE A 224 16.22 -10.66 19.45
CA ILE A 224 17.68 -10.60 19.66
C ILE A 224 18.23 -12.03 19.62
N LEU A 225 18.97 -12.36 18.56
CA LEU A 225 19.69 -13.61 18.44
C LEU A 225 21.12 -13.40 18.97
N SER A 226 21.54 -14.22 19.93
CA SER A 226 22.88 -14.07 20.50
C SER A 226 23.49 -15.42 20.87
N HIS A 227 24.81 -15.47 20.87
CA HIS A 227 25.56 -16.62 21.35
C HIS A 227 25.58 -16.62 22.89
N VAL A 228 25.38 -17.78 23.53
CA VAL A 228 25.29 -17.90 25.00
C VAL A 228 26.50 -17.30 25.73
N ARG A 229 27.69 -17.42 25.14
CA ARG A 229 28.95 -16.84 25.67
C ARG A 229 28.97 -15.32 25.74
N VAL A 230 28.17 -14.61 24.95
CA VAL A 230 28.10 -13.13 24.99
C VAL A 230 27.47 -12.65 26.30
N LEU A 231 26.63 -13.48 26.92
CA LEU A 231 26.01 -13.20 28.21
C LEU A 231 26.81 -13.72 29.40
N GLU A 232 28.01 -14.28 29.20
CA GLU A 232 28.88 -14.83 30.26
C GLU A 232 28.14 -15.78 31.23
N GLY A 233 27.14 -16.52 30.74
CA GLY A 233 26.33 -17.44 31.55
C GLY A 233 25.05 -16.85 32.16
N ALA A 234 24.73 -15.58 31.88
CA ALA A 234 23.45 -14.98 32.28
C ALA A 234 22.28 -15.52 31.41
N PRO A 235 21.08 -15.67 32.00
CA PRO A 235 19.89 -16.07 31.25
C PRO A 235 19.45 -14.99 30.25
N PRO A 236 18.56 -15.32 29.30
CA PRO A 236 17.97 -14.37 28.37
C PRO A 236 17.43 -13.12 29.11
N LEU A 237 17.85 -11.93 28.67
CA LEU A 237 17.54 -10.66 29.36
C LEU A 237 16.10 -10.19 29.15
N SER A 238 15.37 -10.80 28.20
CA SER A 238 13.93 -10.65 28.02
C SER A 238 13.37 -11.83 27.21
N GLU A 239 12.04 -11.88 27.07
CA GLU A 239 11.33 -12.88 26.25
C GLU A 239 11.69 -12.84 24.75
N TYR A 240 12.34 -11.78 24.30
CA TYR A 240 12.73 -11.59 22.90
C TYR A 240 14.16 -12.07 22.58
N TRP A 241 14.89 -12.58 23.57
CA TRP A 241 16.24 -13.13 23.39
C TRP A 241 16.18 -14.63 23.09
N THR A 242 16.81 -15.05 22.01
CA THR A 242 17.07 -16.46 21.70
C THR A 242 18.57 -16.70 21.75
N LEU A 243 19.01 -17.56 22.66
CA LEU A 243 20.42 -17.89 22.86
C LEU A 243 20.77 -19.20 22.18
N PHE A 244 21.92 -19.22 21.52
CA PHE A 244 22.45 -20.42 20.86
C PHE A 244 23.83 -20.78 21.40
N ASP A 245 24.16 -22.07 21.33
CA ASP A 245 25.40 -22.61 21.86
C ASP A 245 26.58 -22.47 20.89
N THR A 246 26.28 -22.27 19.59
CA THR A 246 27.28 -22.08 18.54
C THR A 246 26.99 -20.88 17.65
N ASN A 247 28.04 -20.28 17.07
CA ASN A 247 27.91 -19.14 16.16
C ASN A 247 27.22 -19.53 14.84
N ASP A 248 27.37 -20.79 14.42
CA ASP A 248 26.74 -21.32 13.21
C ASP A 248 25.21 -21.37 13.36
N GLU A 249 24.72 -21.72 14.55
CA GLU A 249 23.29 -21.69 14.86
C GLU A 249 22.73 -20.26 14.89
N VAL A 250 23.47 -19.29 15.43
CA VAL A 250 23.09 -17.87 15.38
C VAL A 250 22.99 -17.39 13.93
N PHE A 251 23.99 -17.73 13.12
CA PHE A 251 24.05 -17.35 11.71
C PHE A 251 22.91 -17.98 10.90
N ASN A 252 22.67 -19.28 11.07
CA ASN A 252 21.59 -19.99 10.39
C ASN A 252 20.22 -19.47 10.83
N ALA A 253 20.00 -19.24 12.13
CA ALA A 253 18.75 -18.68 12.64
C ALA A 253 18.48 -17.26 12.08
N GLY A 254 19.52 -16.44 11.94
CA GLY A 254 19.43 -15.15 11.27
C GLY A 254 19.10 -15.28 9.78
N ALA A 255 19.77 -16.19 9.08
CA ALA A 255 19.54 -16.45 7.66
C ALA A 255 18.12 -16.98 7.38
N HIS A 256 17.61 -17.90 8.21
CA HIS A 256 16.25 -18.44 8.10
C HIS A 256 15.17 -17.38 8.36
N ARG A 257 15.37 -16.53 9.36
CA ARG A 257 14.44 -15.42 9.63
C ARG A 257 14.46 -14.37 8.52
N ALA A 258 15.62 -14.13 7.89
CA ALA A 258 15.74 -13.24 6.74
C ALA A 258 15.15 -13.84 5.44
N SER A 259 15.17 -15.17 5.29
CA SER A 259 14.64 -15.86 4.10
C SER A 259 13.15 -16.19 4.16
N GLY A 260 12.53 -16.12 5.34
CA GLY A 260 11.11 -16.39 5.52
C GLY A 260 10.73 -17.87 5.60
N ASP A 261 11.70 -18.77 5.69
CA ASP A 261 11.47 -20.20 5.91
C ASP A 261 11.48 -20.47 7.42
N ASP A 262 10.33 -20.84 7.99
CA ASP A 262 10.20 -21.22 9.40
C ASP A 262 10.04 -22.75 9.53
N PRO A 263 11.06 -23.50 10.01
CA PRO A 263 10.91 -24.93 10.26
C PRO A 263 10.44 -25.25 11.69
N LEU A 264 10.06 -24.29 12.54
CA LEU A 264 9.74 -24.57 13.95
C LEU A 264 8.30 -25.07 14.21
N LEU A 265 7.70 -25.76 13.25
CA LEU A 265 6.57 -26.68 13.49
C LEU A 265 7.07 -28.12 13.67
N HIS A 266 7.95 -28.33 14.65
CA HIS A 266 8.10 -29.64 15.29
C HIS A 266 7.55 -29.58 16.71
N TYR A 267 6.24 -29.78 16.83
CA TYR A 267 5.62 -30.21 18.08
C TYR A 267 6.37 -31.44 18.63
N PRO A 268 6.69 -31.49 19.93
CA PRO A 268 7.23 -32.70 20.52
C PRO A 268 6.17 -33.81 20.41
N LYS A 269 6.54 -34.91 19.75
CA LYS A 269 5.76 -36.14 19.79
C LYS A 269 5.68 -36.61 21.24
N TYR A 270 4.48 -36.60 21.81
CA TYR A 270 4.16 -37.44 22.95
C TYR A 270 4.38 -38.91 22.57
N ALA A 271 5.26 -39.62 23.28
CA ALA A 271 5.20 -41.07 23.46
C ALA A 271 6.16 -41.53 24.57
N ASN A 272 5.53 -41.96 25.68
CA ASN A 272 5.98 -42.82 26.80
C ASN A 272 7.20 -42.41 27.64
#